data_AF-A0A170YES4-F1
#
_entry.id   AF-A0A170YES4-F1
#
_cell.length_a   1.000
_cell.length_b   1.000
_cell.length_c   1.000
_cell.angle_alpha   90.00
_cell.angle_beta   90.00
_cell.angle_gamma   90.00
#
_symmetry.space_group_name_H-M   'P 1'
#
loop_
_entity.id
_entity.type
_entity.pdbx_description
1 polymer ?
#
loop_
_entity_poly.entity_id
_entity_poly.type
_entity_poly.pdbx_seq_one_letter_code
_entity_poly.pdbx_strand_id
1 'polypeptide(L)'
;KNAVYYCNRAAAHSKMQNHSQAIIDCKIALEIDPKYSKAYGRLGLAYCGLEDYVNALEYYKKAVELEPTNEGYMKNYELALEKASASTSEACSEMPGSIPATGQPLQDLNALFGNPQLLNIASQMLSDPTMQNMMSSLIANGLGQERGASGMQELLNVGQRLAQQMHTENPHFVAELRAALNRTSDSEVESHHTASEGTEESADDDVAST
;
A
#
# COMPACT_ATOMS: atom_id res chain seq x y z
N LYS A 1 -27.44 -2.92 -16.34
CA LYS A 1 -26.02 -2.58 -16.62
C LYS A 1 -25.36 -3.81 -17.27
N ASN A 2 -24.50 -3.67 -18.29
CA ASN A 2 -23.95 -4.80 -19.05
C ASN A 2 -22.41 -4.72 -19.09
N ALA A 3 -21.72 -5.67 -18.43
CA ALA A 3 -20.26 -5.71 -18.36
C ALA A 3 -19.60 -5.84 -19.75
N VAL A 4 -20.20 -6.62 -20.66
CA VAL A 4 -19.70 -6.82 -22.03
C VAL A 4 -19.70 -5.52 -22.82
N TYR A 5 -20.73 -4.68 -22.66
CA TYR A 5 -20.80 -3.38 -23.34
C TYR A 5 -19.62 -2.49 -22.94
N TYR A 6 -19.37 -2.32 -21.65
CA TYR A 6 -18.27 -1.48 -21.16
C TYR A 6 -16.90 -2.07 -21.54
N CYS A 7 -16.72 -3.38 -21.44
CA CYS A 7 -15.47 -4.03 -21.87
C CYS A 7 -15.19 -3.88 -23.37
N ASN A 8 -16.23 -3.93 -24.23
CA ASN A 8 -16.08 -3.67 -25.66
C ASN A 8 -15.79 -2.19 -25.96
N ARG A 9 -16.39 -1.27 -25.21
CA ARG A 9 -16.08 0.17 -25.33
C ARG A 9 -14.65 0.48 -24.88
N ALA A 10 -14.19 -0.13 -23.80
CA ALA A 10 -12.79 -0.08 -23.37
C ALA A 10 -11.84 -0.57 -24.48
N ALA A 11 -12.20 -1.66 -25.17
CA ALA A 11 -11.43 -2.17 -26.31
C ALA A 11 -11.26 -1.11 -27.42
N ALA A 12 -12.34 -0.38 -27.72
CA ALA A 12 -12.30 0.69 -28.70
C ALA A 12 -11.41 1.85 -28.22
N HIS A 13 -11.53 2.26 -26.95
CA HIS A 13 -10.65 3.26 -26.36
C HIS A 13 -9.18 2.85 -26.38
N SER A 14 -8.83 1.60 -26.05
CA SER A 14 -7.46 1.10 -26.14
C SER A 14 -6.90 1.15 -27.56
N LYS A 15 -7.70 0.83 -28.58
CA LYS A 15 -7.29 0.95 -30.00
C LYS A 15 -7.05 2.40 -30.42
N MET A 16 -7.73 3.35 -29.78
CA MET A 16 -7.53 4.79 -29.96
C MET A 16 -6.42 5.35 -29.06
N GLN A 17 -5.65 4.50 -28.36
CA GLN A 17 -4.65 4.91 -27.35
C GLN A 17 -5.22 5.76 -26.19
N ASN A 18 -6.54 5.75 -26.01
CA ASN A 18 -7.23 6.45 -24.92
C ASN A 18 -7.26 5.55 -23.67
N HIS A 19 -6.08 5.23 -23.15
CA HIS A 19 -5.91 4.25 -22.08
C HIS A 19 -6.66 4.61 -20.79
N SER A 20 -6.72 5.89 -20.43
CA SER A 20 -7.46 6.38 -19.25
C SER A 20 -8.96 6.09 -19.32
N GLN A 21 -9.59 6.29 -20.49
CA GLN A 21 -11.01 5.96 -20.70
C GLN A 21 -11.24 4.44 -20.73
N ALA A 22 -10.30 3.68 -21.29
CA ALA A 22 -10.36 2.23 -21.25
C ALA A 22 -10.34 1.68 -19.81
N ILE A 23 -9.56 2.28 -18.91
CA ILE A 23 -9.53 1.92 -17.49
C ILE A 23 -10.88 2.16 -16.83
N ILE A 24 -11.48 3.34 -17.02
CA ILE A 24 -12.78 3.69 -16.44
C ILE A 24 -13.83 2.66 -16.86
N ASP A 25 -13.90 2.35 -18.16
CA ASP A 25 -14.86 1.38 -18.69
C ASP A 25 -14.63 -0.03 -18.17
N CYS A 26 -13.36 -0.47 -18.07
CA CYS A 26 -13.08 -1.78 -17.51
C CYS A 26 -13.43 -1.86 -16.02
N LYS A 27 -13.21 -0.79 -15.23
CA LYS A 27 -13.62 -0.74 -13.82
C LYS A 27 -15.14 -0.86 -13.69
N ILE A 28 -15.90 -0.14 -14.51
CA ILE A 28 -17.36 -0.28 -14.55
C ILE A 28 -17.77 -1.72 -14.94
N ALA A 29 -17.08 -2.33 -15.91
CA ALA A 29 -17.35 -3.72 -16.28
C ALA A 29 -17.14 -4.68 -15.10
N LEU A 30 -16.11 -4.45 -14.28
CA LEU A 30 -15.81 -5.25 -13.09
C LEU A 30 -16.72 -4.97 -11.90
N GLU A 31 -17.25 -3.75 -11.76
CA GLU A 31 -18.32 -3.46 -10.80
C GLU A 31 -19.59 -4.25 -11.13
N ILE A 32 -19.86 -4.50 -12.41
CA ILE A 32 -21.03 -5.26 -12.88
C ILE A 32 -20.78 -6.76 -12.80
N ASP A 33 -19.60 -7.22 -13.23
CA ASP A 33 -19.17 -8.62 -13.14
C ASP A 33 -17.71 -8.70 -12.64
N PRO A 34 -17.52 -8.92 -11.32
CA PRO A 34 -16.20 -9.01 -10.72
C PRO A 34 -15.34 -10.19 -11.20
N LYS A 35 -15.93 -11.16 -11.91
CA LYS A 35 -15.24 -12.34 -12.46
C LYS A 35 -14.97 -12.21 -13.96
N TYR A 36 -15.18 -11.03 -14.54
CA TYR A 36 -15.02 -10.84 -15.97
C TYR A 36 -13.55 -10.72 -16.39
N SER A 37 -12.91 -11.86 -16.64
CA SER A 37 -11.49 -12.01 -17.01
C SER A 37 -11.03 -11.05 -18.12
N LYS A 38 -11.86 -10.84 -19.15
CA LYS A 38 -11.56 -9.93 -20.28
C LYS A 38 -11.40 -8.48 -19.83
N ALA A 39 -12.17 -8.03 -18.84
CA ALA A 39 -12.04 -6.68 -18.30
C ALA A 39 -10.72 -6.52 -17.53
N TYR A 40 -10.30 -7.53 -16.75
CA TYR A 40 -8.98 -7.55 -16.12
C TYR A 40 -7.84 -7.53 -17.13
N GLY A 41 -7.89 -8.38 -18.17
CA GLY A 41 -6.87 -8.38 -19.21
C GLY A 41 -6.77 -7.05 -19.97
N ARG A 42 -7.90 -6.35 -20.15
CA ARG A 42 -7.92 -5.01 -20.75
C ARG A 42 -7.44 -3.90 -19.82
N LEU A 43 -7.68 -4.01 -18.50
CA LEU A 43 -7.07 -3.12 -17.51
C LEU A 43 -5.56 -3.24 -17.57
N GLY A 44 -5.04 -4.47 -17.52
CA GLY A 44 -3.60 -4.72 -17.64
C GLY A 44 -3.02 -4.06 -18.91
N LEU A 45 -3.71 -4.21 -20.03
CA LEU A 45 -3.28 -3.59 -21.29
C LEU A 45 -3.32 -2.07 -21.25
N ALA A 46 -4.36 -1.49 -20.65
CA ALA A 46 -4.48 -0.05 -20.55
C ALA A 46 -3.42 0.56 -19.62
N TYR A 47 -3.11 -0.07 -18.49
CA TYR A 47 -2.02 0.36 -17.61
C TYR A 47 -0.64 0.20 -18.27
N CYS A 48 -0.40 -0.88 -19.03
CA CYS A 48 0.82 -0.98 -19.85
C CYS A 48 0.94 0.18 -20.85
N GLY A 49 -0.16 0.61 -21.45
CA GLY A 49 -0.20 1.77 -22.34
C GLY A 49 0.04 3.12 -21.65
N LEU A 50 -0.07 3.16 -20.31
CA LEU A 50 0.30 4.30 -19.47
C LEU A 50 1.68 4.11 -18.81
N GLU A 51 2.43 3.08 -19.19
CA GLU A 51 3.72 2.68 -18.60
C GLU A 51 3.67 2.37 -17.10
N ASP A 52 2.46 2.17 -16.55
CA ASP A 52 2.23 1.74 -15.18
C ASP A 52 2.23 0.22 -15.10
N TYR A 53 3.44 -0.34 -15.19
CA TYR A 53 3.61 -1.79 -15.24
C TYR A 53 3.27 -2.50 -13.92
N VAL A 54 3.36 -1.79 -12.79
CA VAL A 54 3.03 -2.32 -11.46
C VAL A 54 1.54 -2.65 -11.38
N ASN A 55 0.67 -1.68 -11.71
CA ASN A 55 -0.77 -1.92 -11.75
C ASN A 55 -1.13 -2.90 -12.87
N ALA A 56 -0.45 -2.84 -14.02
CA ALA A 56 -0.70 -3.79 -15.11
C ALA A 56 -0.51 -5.26 -14.69
N LEU A 57 0.58 -5.55 -13.96
CA LEU A 57 0.88 -6.89 -13.45
C LEU A 57 -0.20 -7.42 -12.51
N GLU A 58 -0.73 -6.59 -11.62
CA GLU A 58 -1.80 -6.98 -10.71
C GLU A 58 -3.05 -7.46 -11.47
N TYR A 59 -3.50 -6.66 -12.43
CA TYR A 59 -4.70 -7.00 -13.21
C TYR A 59 -4.48 -8.16 -14.17
N TYR A 60 -3.31 -8.28 -14.79
CA TYR A 60 -2.99 -9.45 -15.60
C TYR A 60 -2.92 -10.73 -14.77
N LYS A 61 -2.35 -10.67 -13.56
CA LYS A 61 -2.35 -11.81 -12.63
C LYS A 61 -3.78 -12.27 -12.34
N LYS A 62 -4.69 -11.35 -12.04
CA LYS A 62 -6.12 -11.67 -11.86
C LYS A 62 -6.76 -12.27 -13.10
N ALA A 63 -6.44 -11.78 -14.29
CA ALA A 63 -6.93 -12.35 -15.54
C ALA A 63 -6.44 -13.80 -15.75
N VAL A 64 -5.17 -14.08 -15.44
CA VAL A 64 -4.58 -15.44 -15.50
C VAL A 64 -5.18 -16.35 -14.43
N GLU A 65 -5.41 -15.87 -13.21
CA GLU A 65 -6.09 -16.64 -12.15
C GLU A 65 -7.50 -17.08 -12.57
N LEU A 66 -8.22 -16.24 -13.31
CA LEU A 66 -9.58 -16.53 -13.80
C LEU A 66 -9.59 -17.42 -15.05
N GLU A 67 -8.67 -17.22 -15.98
CA GLU A 67 -8.53 -18.01 -17.21
C GLU A 67 -7.06 -18.45 -17.42
N PRO A 68 -6.60 -19.48 -16.68
CA PRO A 68 -5.20 -19.90 -16.68
C PRO A 68 -4.75 -20.56 -17.99
N THR A 69 -5.68 -20.91 -18.88
CA THR A 69 -5.37 -21.45 -20.21
C THR A 69 -5.28 -20.36 -21.29
N ASN A 70 -5.55 -19.10 -20.95
CA ASN A 70 -5.49 -18.00 -21.89
C ASN A 70 -4.04 -17.53 -22.08
N GLU A 71 -3.40 -18.02 -23.14
CA GLU A 71 -2.03 -17.64 -23.51
C GLU A 71 -1.83 -16.13 -23.69
N GLY A 72 -2.87 -15.41 -24.13
CA GLY A 72 -2.79 -13.97 -24.32
C GLY A 72 -2.56 -13.22 -23.02
N TYR A 73 -3.21 -13.65 -21.93
CA TYR A 73 -2.98 -13.05 -20.61
C TYR A 73 -1.59 -13.38 -20.06
N MET A 74 -1.14 -14.62 -20.22
CA MET A 74 0.20 -15.04 -19.78
C MET A 74 1.30 -14.28 -20.51
N LYS A 75 1.22 -14.17 -21.83
CA LYS A 75 2.19 -13.42 -22.65
C LYS A 75 2.22 -11.94 -22.28
N ASN A 76 1.05 -11.33 -22.07
CA ASN A 76 0.98 -9.92 -21.69
C ASN A 76 1.46 -9.67 -20.25
N TYR A 77 1.22 -10.62 -19.33
CA TYR A 77 1.76 -10.58 -17.98
C TYR A 77 3.29 -10.64 -17.99
N GLU A 78 3.87 -11.57 -18.76
CA GLU A 78 5.32 -11.72 -18.91
C GLU A 78 5.95 -10.46 -19.52
N LEU A 79 5.33 -9.90 -20.57
CA LEU A 79 5.77 -8.63 -21.15
C LEU A 79 5.73 -7.48 -20.14
N ALA A 80 4.67 -7.38 -19.34
CA ALA A 80 4.57 -6.38 -18.28
C ALA A 80 5.65 -6.57 -17.21
N LEU A 81 6.02 -7.81 -16.90
CA LEU A 81 7.06 -8.14 -15.93
C LEU A 81 8.45 -7.73 -16.43
N GLU A 82 8.76 -8.03 -17.69
CA GLU A 82 9.98 -7.60 -18.35
C GLU A 82 10.09 -6.08 -18.32
N LYS A 83 9.03 -5.36 -18.74
CA LYS A 83 8.99 -3.90 -18.76
C LYS A 83 9.14 -3.29 -17.37
N ALA A 84 8.45 -3.84 -16.36
CA ALA A 84 8.61 -3.41 -14.97
C ALA A 84 10.07 -3.57 -14.49
N SER A 85 10.70 -4.72 -14.80
CA SER A 85 12.08 -4.99 -14.41
C SER A 85 13.08 -4.07 -15.13
N ALA A 86 12.83 -3.73 -16.40
CA ALA A 86 13.64 -2.79 -17.16
C ALA A 86 13.56 -1.38 -16.55
N SER A 87 12.36 -0.91 -16.20
CA SER A 87 12.15 0.37 -15.51
C SER A 87 12.84 0.44 -14.14
N THR A 88 12.93 -0.69 -13.41
CA THR A 88 13.70 -0.73 -12.16
C THR A 88 15.21 -0.74 -12.36
N SER A 89 15.71 -1.21 -13.51
CA SER A 89 17.16 -1.22 -13.79
C SER A 89 17.71 0.18 -14.07
N GLU A 90 16.90 1.06 -14.66
CA GLU A 90 17.27 2.46 -14.91
C GLU A 90 17.24 3.29 -13.61
N ALA A 91 16.30 2.97 -12.69
CA ALA A 91 16.20 3.62 -11.38
C ALA A 91 17.24 3.14 -10.35
N CYS A 92 17.94 2.03 -10.59
CA CYS A 92 18.93 1.44 -9.68
C CYS A 92 20.40 1.81 -10.00
N SER A 93 20.65 2.81 -10.86
CA SER A 93 22.00 3.33 -11.10
C SER A 93 22.48 4.32 -10.03
N GLU A 94 21.63 4.71 -9.08
CA GLU A 94 22.03 5.47 -7.89
C GLU A 94 21.33 4.94 -6.63
N MET A 95 21.77 3.79 -6.12
CA MET A 95 21.73 3.47 -4.68
C MET A 95 22.58 2.21 -4.43
N PRO A 96 23.74 2.31 -3.73
CA PRO A 96 24.56 1.16 -3.42
C PRO A 96 23.96 0.39 -2.25
N GLY A 97 23.27 -0.71 -2.56
CA GLY A 97 23.07 -1.83 -1.65
C GLY A 97 21.62 -2.13 -1.29
N SER A 98 21.01 -3.11 -1.97
CA SER A 98 19.90 -3.87 -1.38
C SER A 98 19.84 -5.30 -1.92
N ILE A 99 19.68 -6.20 -0.95
CA ILE A 99 19.67 -7.67 -0.97
C ILE A 99 18.32 -8.17 -1.52
N PRO A 100 18.25 -9.30 -2.28
CA PRO A 100 16.98 -9.87 -2.67
C PRO A 100 16.46 -10.92 -1.67
N ALA A 101 15.12 -11.01 -1.65
CA ALA A 101 14.30 -12.21 -1.48
C ALA A 101 13.58 -12.47 -0.13
N THR A 102 12.33 -12.90 -0.33
CA THR A 102 11.45 -13.73 0.50
C THR A 102 10.61 -13.09 1.62
N GLY A 103 9.29 -13.02 1.34
CA GLY A 103 8.18 -13.41 2.23
C GLY A 103 8.04 -12.74 3.59
N GLN A 104 7.24 -11.66 3.64
CA GLN A 104 6.51 -10.99 4.75
C GLN A 104 7.12 -10.98 6.19
N PRO A 105 6.96 -9.92 7.02
CA PRO A 105 6.32 -8.61 6.85
C PRO A 105 7.35 -7.47 7.01
N LEU A 106 7.67 -6.77 5.93
CA LEU A 106 8.58 -5.60 5.95
C LEU A 106 7.91 -4.30 5.49
N GLN A 107 6.58 -4.28 5.42
CA GLN A 107 5.84 -3.07 5.06
C GLN A 107 5.98 -1.96 6.12
N ASP A 108 6.29 -2.33 7.37
CA ASP A 108 6.51 -1.40 8.48
C ASP A 108 7.87 -0.69 8.44
N LEU A 109 8.86 -1.26 7.74
CA LEU A 109 10.19 -0.66 7.58
C LEU A 109 10.24 0.38 6.46
N ASN A 110 9.35 0.31 5.47
CA ASN A 110 9.25 1.34 4.43
C ASN A 110 8.64 2.64 4.98
N ALA A 111 7.71 2.54 5.95
CA ALA A 111 7.23 3.68 6.73
C ALA A 111 8.31 4.21 7.69
N LEU A 112 9.20 3.31 8.17
CA LEU A 112 10.30 3.68 9.07
C LEU A 112 11.41 4.49 8.35
N PHE A 113 11.78 4.05 7.14
CA PHE A 113 12.82 4.66 6.31
C PHE A 113 12.33 5.81 5.43
N GLY A 114 11.03 5.86 5.11
CA GLY A 114 10.42 6.96 4.36
C GLY A 114 10.14 8.21 5.19
N ASN A 115 10.29 8.13 6.52
CA ASN A 115 10.03 9.25 7.42
C ASN A 115 11.36 9.87 7.93
N PRO A 116 11.78 11.03 7.40
CA PRO A 116 13.06 11.65 7.75
C PRO A 116 13.16 12.02 9.24
N GLN A 117 12.03 12.31 9.90
CA GLN A 117 12.00 12.56 11.34
C GLN A 117 12.28 11.28 12.14
N LEU A 118 11.80 10.14 11.65
CA LEU A 118 12.01 8.87 12.32
C LEU A 118 13.46 8.36 12.15
N LEU A 119 14.09 8.62 11.00
CA LEU A 119 15.53 8.41 10.81
C LEU A 119 16.38 9.30 11.72
N ASN A 120 15.96 10.54 11.95
CA ASN A 120 16.62 11.45 12.90
C ASN A 120 16.43 10.97 14.35
N ILE A 121 15.25 10.48 14.71
CA ILE A 121 14.99 9.90 16.03
C ILE A 121 15.79 8.59 16.22
N ALA A 122 15.86 7.74 15.20
CA ALA A 122 16.65 6.50 15.23
C ALA A 122 18.15 6.77 15.34
N SER A 123 18.68 7.77 14.62
CA SER A 123 20.08 8.19 14.74
C SER A 123 20.37 8.88 16.08
N GLN A 124 19.40 9.59 16.65
CA GLN A 124 19.49 10.15 17.99
C GLN A 124 19.49 9.06 19.08
N MET A 125 18.70 8.01 18.91
CA MET A 125 18.72 6.83 19.78
C MET A 125 20.06 6.09 19.71
N LEU A 126 20.60 5.87 18.50
CA LEU A 126 21.89 5.17 18.31
C LEU A 126 23.09 5.98 18.81
N SER A 127 22.95 7.30 18.91
CA SER A 127 23.96 8.19 19.50
C SER A 127 23.80 8.35 21.02
N ASP A 128 22.76 7.76 21.62
CA ASP A 128 22.55 7.78 23.07
C ASP A 128 23.55 6.83 23.77
N PRO A 129 24.38 7.32 24.70
CA PRO A 129 25.33 6.50 25.47
C PRO A 129 24.64 5.36 26.25
N THR A 130 23.40 5.56 26.69
CA THR A 130 22.62 4.55 27.41
C THR A 130 22.24 3.38 26.50
N MET A 131 21.86 3.69 25.25
CA MET A 131 21.54 2.69 24.24
C MET A 131 22.78 1.94 23.76
N GLN A 132 23.92 2.62 23.63
CA GLN A 132 25.19 1.96 23.29
C GLN A 132 25.64 0.96 24.37
N ASN A 133 25.42 1.30 25.65
CA ASN A 133 25.68 0.39 26.78
C ASN A 133 24.71 -0.81 26.78
N MET A 134 23.47 -0.60 26.36
CA MET A 134 22.47 -1.66 26.25
C MET A 134 22.75 -2.59 25.06
N MET A 135 23.11 -2.03 23.90
CA MET A 135 23.45 -2.78 22.70
C MET A 135 24.75 -3.56 22.88
N SER A 136 25.75 -2.98 23.57
CA SER A 136 26.95 -3.71 23.94
C SER A 136 26.65 -4.81 24.96
N SER A 137 25.72 -4.63 25.90
CA SER A 137 25.26 -5.72 26.78
C SER A 137 24.50 -6.82 26.04
N LEU A 138 23.72 -6.47 25.01
CA LEU A 138 23.00 -7.42 24.15
C LEU A 138 23.94 -8.18 23.21
N ILE A 139 24.94 -7.52 22.64
CA ILE A 139 25.95 -8.13 21.76
C ILE A 139 26.92 -8.98 22.59
N ALA A 140 27.33 -8.51 23.77
CA ALA A 140 28.16 -9.25 24.70
C ALA A 140 27.47 -10.53 25.22
N ASN A 141 26.15 -10.50 25.42
CA ASN A 141 25.37 -11.67 25.82
C ASN A 141 24.82 -12.48 24.62
N GLY A 142 24.81 -11.93 23.41
CA GLY A 142 24.09 -12.46 22.25
C GLY A 142 24.93 -13.25 21.24
N LEU A 143 26.26 -13.18 21.28
CA LEU A 143 27.13 -13.92 20.36
C LEU A 143 27.69 -15.23 20.93
N GLY A 144 27.27 -15.63 22.13
CA GLY A 144 27.92 -16.70 22.88
C GLY A 144 27.18 -18.03 23.05
N GLN A 145 25.84 -18.10 22.93
CA GLN A 145 25.17 -19.35 23.33
C GLN A 145 23.79 -19.55 22.75
N GLU A 146 23.60 -20.74 22.17
CA GLU A 146 22.32 -21.34 21.84
C GLU A 146 21.27 -21.17 22.95
N ARG A 147 20.04 -20.80 22.58
CA ARG A 147 18.73 -21.32 23.08
C ARG A 147 17.62 -20.33 22.70
N GLY A 148 16.54 -20.75 22.04
CA GLY A 148 15.56 -21.70 22.60
C GLY A 148 14.72 -21.00 23.69
N ALA A 149 13.52 -20.53 23.32
CA ALA A 149 12.42 -20.03 24.16
C ALA A 149 12.68 -18.95 25.25
N SER A 150 13.94 -18.60 25.53
CA SER A 150 14.32 -17.70 26.64
C SER A 150 14.57 -16.26 26.15
N GLY A 151 14.94 -16.08 24.88
CA GLY A 151 15.16 -14.76 24.28
C GLY A 151 13.89 -13.90 24.18
N MET A 152 12.71 -14.51 24.14
CA MET A 152 11.44 -13.78 24.11
C MET A 152 11.05 -13.22 25.49
N GLN A 153 11.37 -13.93 26.56
CA GLN A 153 11.20 -13.44 27.93
C GLN A 153 12.21 -12.34 28.26
N GLU A 154 13.45 -12.48 27.75
CA GLU A 154 14.48 -11.44 27.85
C GLU A 154 14.06 -10.18 27.08
N LEU A 155 13.53 -10.35 25.86
CA LEU A 155 12.98 -9.26 25.05
C LEU A 155 11.79 -8.58 25.74
N LEU A 156 10.92 -9.35 26.41
CA LEU A 156 9.80 -8.80 27.17
C LEU A 156 10.28 -8.00 28.39
N ASN A 157 11.27 -8.52 29.12
CA ASN A 157 11.87 -7.82 30.26
C ASN A 157 12.61 -6.54 29.82
N VAL A 158 13.32 -6.60 28.70
CA VAL A 158 13.96 -5.45 28.06
C VAL A 158 12.91 -4.43 27.60
N GLY A 159 11.83 -4.88 26.96
CA GLY A 159 10.73 -4.03 26.52
C GLY A 159 10.01 -3.35 27.68
N GLN A 160 9.82 -4.03 28.81
CA GLN A 160 9.22 -3.44 30.02
C GLN A 160 10.13 -2.39 30.66
N ARG A 161 11.44 -2.63 30.73
CA ARG A 161 12.40 -1.64 31.26
C ARG A 161 12.54 -0.44 30.35
N LEU A 162 12.57 -0.65 29.04
CA LEU A 162 12.59 0.41 28.05
C LEU A 162 11.31 1.25 28.12
N ALA A 163 10.14 0.62 28.23
CA ALA A 163 8.87 1.34 28.39
C ALA A 163 8.83 2.18 29.67
N GLN A 164 9.41 1.69 30.76
CA GLN A 164 9.52 2.42 32.03
C GLN A 164 10.48 3.62 31.91
N GLN A 165 11.65 3.43 31.30
CA GLN A 165 12.63 4.50 31.11
C GLN A 165 12.12 5.60 30.17
N MET A 166 11.48 5.20 29.06
CA MET A 166 10.86 6.11 28.09
C MET A 166 9.74 6.96 28.72
N HIS A 167 9.00 6.41 29.69
CA HIS A 167 7.98 7.16 30.42
C HIS A 167 8.57 8.26 31.31
N THR A 168 9.70 7.98 31.97
CA THR A 168 10.39 8.95 32.85
C THR A 168 11.16 10.02 32.10
N GLU A 169 11.81 9.68 31.00
CA GLU A 169 12.73 10.60 30.32
C GLU A 169 12.08 11.38 29.18
N ASN A 170 11.05 10.84 28.52
CA ASN A 170 10.38 11.51 27.41
C ASN A 170 8.86 11.24 27.38
N PRO A 171 8.09 11.84 28.32
CA PRO A 171 6.65 11.65 28.41
C PRO A 171 5.89 12.14 27.16
N HIS A 172 6.42 13.16 26.47
CA HIS A 172 5.85 13.67 25.22
C HIS A 172 5.97 12.68 24.06
N PHE A 173 7.10 12.00 23.93
CA PHE A 173 7.30 10.98 22.90
C PHE A 173 6.35 9.79 23.08
N VAL A 174 6.14 9.35 24.33
CA VAL A 174 5.19 8.25 24.64
C VAL A 174 3.75 8.66 24.29
N ALA A 175 3.38 9.91 24.54
CA ALA A 175 2.07 10.44 24.15
C ALA A 175 1.91 10.50 22.62
N GLU A 176 2.97 10.88 21.90
CA GLU A 176 2.98 10.98 20.44
C GLU A 176 2.95 9.60 19.75
N LEU A 177 3.72 8.63 20.25
CA LEU A 177 3.69 7.24 19.78
C LEU A 177 2.30 6.61 20.01
N ARG A 178 1.69 6.87 21.17
CA ARG A 178 0.33 6.40 21.47
C ARG A 178 -0.71 7.03 20.54
N ALA A 179 -0.57 8.32 20.26
CA ALA A 179 -1.46 9.03 19.33
C ALA A 179 -1.28 8.59 17.88
N ALA A 180 -0.08 8.15 17.49
CA ALA A 180 0.18 7.57 16.18
C ALA A 180 -0.46 6.18 16.05
N LEU A 181 -0.35 5.33 17.07
CA LEU A 181 -0.94 3.97 17.09
C LEU A 181 -2.48 3.98 17.17
N ASN A 182 -3.07 4.91 17.93
CA ASN A 182 -4.52 5.09 17.94
C ASN A 182 -5.05 5.60 16.59
N ARG A 183 -4.29 6.44 15.88
CA ARG A 183 -4.67 6.91 14.54
C ARG A 183 -4.65 5.81 13.49
N THR A 184 -3.73 4.84 13.59
CA THR A 184 -3.73 3.66 12.71
C THR A 184 -4.87 2.68 13.01
N SER A 185 -5.49 2.76 14.19
CA SER A 185 -6.65 1.93 14.54
C SER A 185 -8.01 2.57 14.23
N ASP A 186 -8.06 3.90 14.05
CA ASP A 186 -9.28 4.64 13.69
C ASP A 186 -9.52 4.78 12.17
N SER A 187 -8.57 4.42 11.30
CA SER A 187 -8.74 4.56 9.84
C SER A 187 -9.59 3.47 9.18
N GLU A 188 -10.21 2.55 9.95
CA GLU A 188 -11.05 1.47 9.41
C GLU A 188 -12.58 1.65 9.65
N VAL A 189 -13.07 2.78 10.19
CA VAL A 189 -14.53 2.90 10.50
C VAL A 189 -15.25 4.14 9.94
N GLU A 190 -14.63 5.03 9.17
CA GLU A 190 -15.36 6.17 8.56
C GLU A 190 -15.28 6.22 7.02
N SER A 191 -16.02 5.33 6.37
CA SER A 191 -16.59 5.63 5.04
C SER A 191 -17.90 4.88 4.78
N HIS A 192 -18.91 5.09 5.63
CA HIS A 192 -20.30 4.71 5.31
C HIS A 192 -21.30 5.49 6.18
N HIS A 193 -21.69 6.70 5.76
CA HIS A 193 -23.06 7.26 5.83
C HIS A 193 -23.03 8.78 5.74
N THR A 194 -23.42 9.33 4.59
CA THR A 194 -24.16 10.60 4.57
C THR A 194 -25.30 10.46 3.55
N ALA A 195 -26.46 10.07 4.07
CA ALA A 195 -27.73 10.22 3.39
C ALA A 195 -28.53 11.32 4.11
N SER A 196 -29.02 12.27 3.31
CA SER A 196 -30.28 13.00 3.44
C SER A 196 -30.53 13.91 4.65
N GLU A 197 -30.66 15.21 4.36
CA GLU A 197 -31.69 16.18 4.80
C GLU A 197 -31.20 17.57 4.36
N GLY A 198 -31.95 18.53 3.82
CA GLY A 198 -33.36 18.70 3.51
C GLY A 198 -33.49 20.19 3.15
N THR A 199 -33.95 20.52 1.95
CA THR A 199 -34.30 21.90 1.58
C THR A 199 -35.74 21.91 1.10
N GLU A 200 -36.64 22.01 2.06
CA GLU A 200 -37.93 22.65 1.86
C GLU A 200 -37.68 24.16 1.83
N GLU A 201 -37.90 24.81 0.69
CA GLU A 201 -38.17 26.24 0.65
C GLU A 201 -39.43 26.45 -0.19
N SER A 202 -40.40 27.05 0.48
CA SER A 202 -41.79 27.22 0.13
C SER A 202 -42.00 28.19 -1.02
N ALA A 203 -43.03 27.90 -1.81
CA ALA A 203 -43.67 28.83 -2.71
C ALA A 203 -44.50 29.86 -1.92
N ASP A 204 -44.30 31.13 -2.26
CA ASP A 204 -45.29 32.22 -2.14
C ASP A 204 -45.15 32.97 -3.48
N ASP A 205 -46.05 32.77 -4.46
CA ASP A 205 -47.34 33.45 -4.62
C ASP A 205 -47.15 34.98 -4.79
N ASP A 206 -47.08 35.44 -6.04
CA ASP A 206 -47.51 36.80 -6.34
C ASP A 206 -48.18 36.86 -7.72
N VAL A 207 -49.46 37.17 -7.64
CA VAL A 207 -50.45 37.27 -8.71
C VAL A 207 -50.47 38.71 -9.22
N ALA A 208 -50.44 38.85 -10.54
CA ALA A 208 -50.98 39.94 -11.37
C ALA A 208 -51.26 41.32 -10.73
N SER A 209 -50.68 42.38 -11.29
CA SER A 209 -51.44 43.57 -11.73
C SER A 209 -50.61 44.57 -12.55
N THR A 210 -51.24 45.03 -13.64
CA THR A 210 -51.02 46.24 -14.46
C THR A 210 -50.02 46.19 -15.60
#